data_AF-A0A4U9HCV8-F1
#
_entry.id   AF-A0A4U9HCV8-F1
#
_cell.length_a   1.000
_cell.length_b   1.000
_cell.length_c   1.000
_cell.angle_alpha   90.00
_cell.angle_beta   90.00
_cell.angle_gamma   90.00
#
_symmetry.space_group_name_H-M   'P 1'
#
loop_
_entity.id
_entity.type
_entity.pdbx_description
1 polymer ?
#
loop_
_entity_poly.entity_id
_entity_poly.type
_entity_poly.pdbx_seq_one_letter_code
_entity_poly.pdbx_strand_id
1 'polypeptide(L)'
;MSEIDGYSMLVIRKEKCPLHSRAPVSVGSLPLIACSLSYSVFVSVCFFVIWGGKLVSLGGSAYYLLGGLAYLIIAVCFLVRSKHTFWLSLITFFLTLCWALYEVQFNYWGLVPRLVVPALLLMLSLWLIPTLPQTGNGRRRLANWGGLGIFVVLLATLAAAFYPHNVIRNEVALKTPDAKAAPAAGEDNWEFFGRSASGTRFAPYTQITPENVKNLDVAWVYHTGRRTTGSAIGVDENTPLQVATYFIPARRRT
;
A
#
# COMPACT_ATOMS: atom_id res chain seq x y z
N MET A 1 -48.17 -62.34 54.33
CA MET A 1 -46.88 -62.22 55.03
C MET A 1 -45.93 -61.58 54.04
N SER A 2 -45.85 -60.25 54.05
CA SER A 2 -44.75 -59.42 54.61
C SER A 2 -43.81 -58.98 53.47
N GLU A 3 -43.81 -57.71 53.00
CA GLU A 3 -43.07 -56.56 53.58
C GLU A 3 -41.54 -56.87 53.56
N ILE A 4 -40.61 -56.14 52.93
CA ILE A 4 -40.19 -54.73 53.07
C ILE A 4 -38.99 -54.46 52.11
N ASP A 5 -38.87 -53.23 51.61
CA ASP A 5 -37.70 -52.38 51.22
C ASP A 5 -36.48 -52.98 50.46
N GLY A 6 -35.80 -52.32 49.54
CA GLY A 6 -35.59 -50.90 49.30
C GLY A 6 -34.08 -50.69 49.09
N TYR A 7 -33.66 -50.26 47.89
CA TYR A 7 -32.33 -49.69 47.68
C TYR A 7 -32.42 -48.57 46.65
N SER A 8 -32.27 -47.35 47.16
CA SER A 8 -32.17 -46.09 46.44
C SER A 8 -30.98 -46.08 45.49
N MET A 9 -31.22 -45.89 44.20
CA MET A 9 -30.19 -45.48 43.25
C MET A 9 -30.28 -43.97 43.05
N LEU A 10 -29.32 -43.26 43.63
CA LEU A 10 -29.21 -41.80 43.65
C LEU A 10 -28.84 -41.30 42.24
N VAL A 11 -29.83 -40.88 41.47
CA VAL A 11 -29.62 -40.31 40.13
C VAL A 11 -29.04 -38.91 40.27
N ILE A 12 -27.73 -38.78 40.05
CA ILE A 12 -27.05 -37.49 39.95
C ILE A 12 -27.55 -36.76 38.70
N ARG A 13 -28.36 -35.72 38.90
CA ARG A 13 -28.85 -34.83 37.86
C ARG A 13 -27.69 -33.95 37.39
N LYS A 14 -27.26 -34.07 36.12
CA LYS A 14 -26.29 -33.15 35.50
C LYS A 14 -26.92 -31.74 35.43
N GLU A 15 -26.55 -30.89 36.36
CA GLU A 15 -26.75 -29.44 36.27
C GLU A 15 -25.95 -28.91 35.07
N LYS A 16 -26.65 -28.35 34.07
CA LYS A 16 -26.02 -27.73 32.90
C LYS A 16 -25.34 -26.43 33.34
N CYS A 17 -24.02 -26.36 33.20
CA CYS A 17 -23.24 -25.12 33.31
C CYS A 17 -23.77 -24.09 32.29
N PRO A 18 -24.03 -22.82 32.67
CA PRO A 18 -24.44 -21.80 31.71
C PRO A 18 -23.20 -21.35 30.92
N LEU A 19 -23.04 -21.90 29.71
CA LEU A 19 -22.13 -21.35 28.72
C LEU A 19 -22.58 -19.93 28.39
N HIS A 20 -21.72 -18.97 28.69
CA HIS A 20 -21.85 -17.57 28.33
C HIS A 20 -22.07 -17.46 26.81
N SER A 21 -23.33 -17.27 26.41
CA SER A 21 -23.75 -17.08 25.03
C SER A 21 -23.12 -15.79 24.50
N ARG A 22 -22.05 -15.91 23.71
CA ARG A 22 -21.66 -14.81 22.81
C ARG A 22 -22.80 -14.67 21.81
N ALA A 23 -23.52 -13.55 21.87
CA ALA A 23 -24.61 -13.27 20.96
C ALA A 23 -24.13 -13.46 19.51
N PRO A 24 -24.76 -14.35 18.72
CA PRO A 24 -24.45 -14.44 17.30
C PRO A 24 -24.79 -13.09 16.66
N VAL A 25 -23.88 -12.58 15.82
CA VAL A 25 -24.13 -11.39 15.00
C VAL A 25 -25.46 -11.61 14.27
N SER A 26 -26.47 -10.83 14.66
CA SER A 26 -27.82 -10.95 14.12
C SER A 26 -27.77 -10.79 12.60
N VAL A 27 -28.31 -11.76 11.87
CA VAL A 27 -28.41 -11.78 10.40
C VAL A 27 -29.10 -10.51 9.86
N GLY A 28 -29.88 -9.81 10.70
CA GLY A 28 -30.49 -8.50 10.39
C GLY A 28 -29.54 -7.31 10.35
N SER A 29 -28.31 -7.42 10.87
CA SER A 29 -27.30 -6.33 10.86
C SER A 29 -26.45 -6.27 9.59
N LEU A 30 -26.34 -7.39 8.86
CA LEU A 30 -25.58 -7.50 7.60
C LEU A 30 -25.99 -6.47 6.51
N PRO A 31 -27.28 -6.24 6.21
CA PRO A 31 -27.66 -5.25 5.21
C PRO A 31 -27.36 -3.82 5.65
N LEU A 32 -27.41 -3.52 6.96
CA LEU A 32 -27.09 -2.20 7.50
C LEU A 32 -25.59 -1.90 7.41
N ILE A 33 -24.75 -2.88 7.73
CA ILE A 33 -23.29 -2.78 7.59
C ILE A 33 -22.89 -2.62 6.12
N ALA A 34 -23.53 -3.36 5.21
CA ALA A 34 -23.28 -3.22 3.77
C ALA A 34 -23.67 -1.84 3.23
N CYS A 35 -24.78 -1.26 3.72
CA CYS A 35 -25.20 0.09 3.35
C CYS A 35 -24.25 1.16 3.90
N SER A 36 -23.80 1.06 5.15
CA SER A 36 -22.86 2.03 5.73
C SER A 36 -21.49 1.99 5.04
N LEU A 37 -21.01 0.79 4.69
CA LEU A 37 -19.77 0.61 3.94
C LEU A 37 -19.90 1.20 2.52
N SER A 38 -21.01 0.96 1.83
CA SER A 38 -21.27 1.51 0.49
C SER A 38 -21.32 3.03 0.51
N TYR A 39 -21.92 3.62 1.54
CA TYR A 39 -21.97 5.07 1.72
C TYR A 39 -20.58 5.68 2.02
N SER A 40 -19.79 5.04 2.88
CA SER A 40 -18.41 5.48 3.15
C SER A 40 -17.52 5.45 1.90
N VAL A 41 -17.67 4.41 1.07
CA VAL A 41 -16.98 4.32 -0.24
C VAL A 41 -17.45 5.43 -1.16
N PHE A 42 -18.76 5.72 -1.24
CA PHE A 42 -19.29 6.80 -2.06
C PHE A 42 -18.69 8.17 -1.69
N VAL A 43 -18.67 8.53 -0.41
CA VAL A 43 -18.10 9.80 0.07
C VAL A 43 -16.60 9.89 -0.25
N SER A 44 -15.87 8.79 -0.05
CA SER A 44 -14.43 8.74 -0.35
C SER A 44 -14.16 8.94 -1.84
N VAL A 45 -14.95 8.33 -2.72
CA VAL A 45 -14.81 8.47 -4.17
C VAL A 45 -15.13 9.89 -4.63
N CYS A 46 -16.16 10.53 -4.09
CA CYS A 46 -16.46 11.93 -4.39
C CYS A 46 -15.26 12.85 -4.09
N PHE A 47 -14.60 12.64 -2.95
CA PHE A 47 -13.39 13.38 -2.61
C PHE A 47 -12.28 13.17 -3.64
N PHE A 48 -12.03 11.93 -4.08
CA PHE A 48 -11.02 11.62 -5.08
C PHE A 48 -11.33 12.23 -6.46
N VAL A 49 -12.60 12.33 -6.86
CA VAL A 49 -12.99 12.97 -8.13
C VAL A 49 -12.63 14.47 -8.12
N ILE A 50 -12.89 15.17 -7.01
CA ILE A 50 -12.57 16.60 -6.87
C ILE A 50 -11.06 16.83 -6.98
N TRP A 51 -10.27 16.03 -6.27
CA TRP A 51 -8.80 16.13 -6.34
C TRP A 51 -8.23 15.64 -7.66
N GLY A 52 -8.88 14.67 -8.32
CA GLY A 52 -8.55 14.24 -9.68
C GLY A 52 -8.72 15.39 -10.70
N GLY A 53 -9.76 16.20 -10.56
CA GLY A 53 -9.95 17.39 -11.39
C GLY A 53 -8.83 18.42 -11.22
N LYS A 54 -8.40 18.65 -9.97
CA LYS A 54 -7.22 19.48 -9.68
C LYS A 54 -5.93 18.87 -10.24
N LEU A 55 -5.79 17.55 -10.24
CA LEU A 55 -4.61 16.89 -10.80
C LEU A 55 -4.50 17.14 -12.31
N VAL A 56 -5.62 17.11 -13.03
CA VAL A 56 -5.66 17.43 -14.47
C VAL A 56 -5.24 18.87 -14.73
N SER A 57 -5.69 19.83 -13.91
CA SER A 57 -5.28 21.24 -14.07
C SER A 57 -3.78 21.46 -13.83
N LEU A 58 -3.11 20.54 -13.13
CA LEU A 58 -1.67 20.54 -12.91
C LEU A 58 -0.88 19.77 -14.00
N GLY A 59 -1.53 19.28 -15.05
CA GLY A 59 -0.91 18.50 -16.12
C GLY A 59 -0.68 17.02 -15.78
N GLY A 60 -1.34 16.52 -14.73
CA GLY A 60 -1.32 15.10 -14.39
C GLY A 60 -2.18 14.24 -15.31
N SER A 61 -2.10 12.91 -15.13
CA SER A 61 -2.85 11.96 -15.98
C SER A 61 -4.36 12.10 -15.78
N ALA A 62 -5.09 12.34 -16.87
CA ALA A 62 -6.56 12.43 -16.88
C ALA A 62 -7.26 11.14 -16.44
N TYR A 63 -6.53 10.02 -16.45
CA TYR A 63 -7.06 8.72 -16.04
C TYR A 63 -7.57 8.73 -14.60
N TYR A 64 -6.93 9.47 -13.68
CA TYR A 64 -7.38 9.52 -12.28
C TYR A 64 -8.78 10.12 -12.12
N LEU A 65 -9.13 11.10 -12.96
CA LEU A 65 -10.48 11.69 -12.98
C LEU A 65 -11.49 10.69 -13.56
N LEU A 66 -11.15 10.06 -14.69
CA LEU A 66 -12.01 9.05 -15.34
C LEU A 66 -12.25 7.83 -14.44
N GLY A 67 -11.19 7.35 -13.76
CA GLY A 67 -11.28 6.27 -12.79
C GLY A 67 -12.18 6.64 -11.60
N GLY A 68 -12.01 7.85 -11.05
CA GLY A 68 -12.87 8.35 -9.98
C GLY A 68 -14.35 8.37 -10.38
N LEU A 69 -14.67 8.86 -11.58
CA LEU A 69 -16.04 8.86 -12.11
C LEU A 69 -16.59 7.44 -12.30
N ALA A 70 -15.78 6.51 -12.81
CA ALA A 70 -16.20 5.11 -12.96
C ALA A 70 -16.53 4.47 -11.59
N TYR A 71 -15.72 4.71 -10.57
CA TYR A 71 -15.99 4.25 -9.20
C TYR A 71 -17.21 4.92 -8.58
N LEU A 72 -17.51 6.17 -8.95
CA LEU A 72 -18.72 6.87 -8.49
C LEU A 72 -19.98 6.17 -9.04
N ILE A 73 -19.97 5.80 -10.32
CA ILE A 73 -21.06 5.04 -10.95
C ILE A 73 -21.23 3.68 -10.27
N ILE A 74 -20.13 2.98 -9.96
CA ILE A 74 -20.16 1.70 -9.23
C ILE A 74 -20.75 1.87 -7.83
N ALA A 75 -20.36 2.92 -7.10
CA ALA A 75 -20.86 3.20 -5.75
C ALA A 75 -22.38 3.47 -5.78
N VAL A 76 -22.88 4.27 -6.72
CA VAL A 76 -24.33 4.47 -6.93
C VAL A 76 -25.02 3.15 -7.27
N CYS A 77 -24.43 2.33 -8.16
CA CYS A 77 -24.97 1.02 -8.52
C CYS A 77 -25.12 0.07 -7.33
N PHE A 78 -24.19 0.13 -6.36
CA PHE A 78 -24.30 -0.60 -5.09
C PHE A 78 -25.46 -0.10 -4.24
N LEU A 79 -25.65 1.23 -4.13
CA LEU A 79 -26.75 1.83 -3.36
C LEU A 79 -28.12 1.47 -3.94
N VAL A 80 -28.28 1.46 -5.27
CA VAL A 80 -29.52 1.07 -5.95
C VAL A 80 -29.67 -0.45 -6.15
N ARG A 81 -28.73 -1.25 -5.62
CA ARG A 81 -28.70 -2.72 -5.71
C ARG A 81 -28.84 -3.29 -7.14
N SER A 82 -28.18 -2.64 -8.10
CA SER A 82 -28.26 -3.00 -9.52
C SER A 82 -27.47 -4.28 -9.89
N LYS A 83 -27.99 -5.06 -10.85
CA LYS A 83 -27.31 -6.23 -11.44
C LYS A 83 -26.06 -5.88 -12.28
N HIS A 84 -25.92 -4.62 -12.67
CA HIS A 84 -24.82 -4.14 -13.52
C HIS A 84 -23.51 -3.95 -12.74
N THR A 85 -23.57 -3.87 -11.41
CA THR A 85 -22.43 -3.64 -10.51
C THR A 85 -21.26 -4.59 -10.78
N PHE A 86 -21.54 -5.88 -10.99
CA PHE A 86 -20.52 -6.88 -11.31
C PHE A 86 -19.70 -6.53 -12.57
N TRP A 87 -20.38 -6.18 -13.66
CA TRP A 87 -19.72 -5.90 -14.94
C TRP A 87 -18.98 -4.58 -14.91
N LEU A 88 -19.55 -3.56 -14.26
CA LEU A 88 -18.90 -2.26 -14.09
C LEU A 88 -17.61 -2.37 -13.29
N SER A 89 -17.63 -3.06 -12.14
CA SER A 89 -16.42 -3.29 -11.33
C SER A 89 -15.32 -3.99 -12.13
N LEU A 90 -15.69 -5.01 -12.93
CA LEU A 90 -14.74 -5.76 -13.74
C LEU A 90 -14.14 -4.89 -14.84
N ILE A 91 -14.98 -4.19 -15.62
CA ILE A 91 -14.54 -3.32 -16.72
C ILE A 91 -13.64 -2.20 -16.20
N THR A 92 -14.03 -1.55 -15.12
CA THR A 92 -13.24 -0.47 -14.51
C THR A 92 -11.85 -0.97 -14.12
N PHE A 93 -11.75 -2.12 -13.44
CA PHE A 93 -10.45 -2.69 -13.07
C PHE A 93 -9.58 -3.04 -14.28
N PHE A 94 -10.16 -3.66 -15.31
CA PHE A 94 -9.40 -3.99 -16.54
C PHE A 94 -8.90 -2.76 -17.27
N LEU A 95 -9.71 -1.69 -17.35
CA LEU A 95 -9.27 -0.41 -17.90
C LEU A 95 -8.11 0.17 -17.08
N THR A 96 -8.15 0.06 -15.74
CA THR A 96 -7.05 0.50 -14.88
C THR A 96 -5.81 -0.33 -15.08
N LEU A 97 -5.96 -1.64 -15.25
CA LEU A 97 -4.86 -2.55 -15.54
C LEU A 97 -4.17 -2.18 -16.86
N CYS A 98 -4.93 -2.02 -17.94
CA CYS A 98 -4.37 -1.63 -19.24
C CYS A 98 -3.67 -0.27 -19.18
N TRP A 99 -4.26 0.72 -18.50
CA TRP A 99 -3.66 2.03 -18.33
C TRP A 99 -2.37 1.98 -17.49
N ALA A 100 -2.36 1.23 -16.40
CA ALA A 100 -1.18 1.10 -15.54
C ALA A 100 -0.01 0.42 -16.27
N LEU A 101 -0.30 -0.60 -17.08
CA LEU A 101 0.69 -1.27 -17.92
C LEU A 101 1.20 -0.36 -19.05
N TYR A 102 0.36 0.51 -19.61
CA TYR A 102 0.80 1.50 -20.60
C TYR A 102 1.78 2.52 -19.98
N GLU A 103 1.46 3.05 -18.80
CA GLU A 103 2.26 4.09 -18.13
C GLU A 103 3.59 3.58 -17.58
N VAL A 104 3.57 2.41 -16.92
CA VAL A 104 4.71 1.95 -16.10
C VAL A 104 5.24 0.58 -16.53
N GLN A 105 4.66 0.00 -17.58
CA GLN A 105 5.06 -1.29 -18.13
C GLN A 105 5.09 -2.36 -17.02
N PHE A 106 6.18 -3.13 -16.91
CA PHE A 106 6.35 -4.18 -15.89
C PHE A 106 7.17 -3.73 -14.67
N ASN A 107 7.28 -2.42 -14.43
CA ASN A 107 7.95 -1.93 -13.24
C ASN A 107 7.07 -2.16 -12.00
N TYR A 108 7.49 -3.10 -11.15
CA TYR A 108 6.80 -3.48 -9.93
C TYR A 108 6.36 -2.29 -9.08
N TRP A 109 7.30 -1.39 -8.73
CA TRP A 109 7.04 -0.27 -7.84
C TRP A 109 6.10 0.77 -8.42
N GLY A 110 6.02 0.90 -9.74
CA GLY A 110 5.03 1.79 -10.34
C GLY A 110 3.65 1.15 -10.54
N LEU A 111 3.57 -0.18 -10.67
CA LEU A 111 2.29 -0.91 -10.74
C LEU A 111 1.57 -0.96 -9.39
N VAL A 112 2.31 -1.20 -8.29
CA VAL A 112 1.75 -1.31 -6.93
C VAL A 112 0.82 -0.14 -6.55
N PRO A 113 1.24 1.14 -6.58
CA PRO A 113 0.38 2.26 -6.17
C PRO A 113 -0.81 2.48 -7.11
N ARG A 114 -0.76 1.98 -8.35
CA ARG A 114 -1.82 2.13 -9.35
C ARG A 114 -2.87 1.04 -9.25
N LEU A 115 -2.50 -0.19 -8.88
CA LEU A 115 -3.39 -1.35 -8.96
C LEU A 115 -3.87 -1.88 -7.62
N VAL A 116 -3.16 -1.67 -6.51
CA VAL A 116 -3.55 -2.24 -5.21
C VAL A 116 -4.92 -1.73 -4.75
N VAL A 117 -5.16 -0.42 -4.77
CA VAL A 117 -6.45 0.15 -4.35
C VAL A 117 -7.59 -0.30 -5.29
N PRO A 118 -7.46 -0.20 -6.62
CA PRO A 118 -8.42 -0.77 -7.57
C PRO A 118 -8.72 -2.26 -7.38
N ALA A 119 -7.69 -3.08 -7.09
CA ALA A 119 -7.84 -4.50 -6.83
C ALA A 119 -8.58 -4.77 -5.53
N LEU A 120 -8.30 -4.01 -4.46
CA LEU A 120 -9.04 -4.09 -3.19
C LEU A 120 -10.52 -3.72 -3.39
N LEU A 121 -10.81 -2.67 -4.15
CA LEU A 121 -12.19 -2.28 -4.47
C LEU A 121 -12.92 -3.35 -5.29
N LEU A 122 -12.24 -3.96 -6.27
CA LEU A 122 -12.80 -5.08 -7.04
C LEU A 122 -13.06 -6.30 -6.14
N MET A 123 -12.09 -6.68 -5.30
CA MET A 123 -12.21 -7.78 -4.35
C MET A 123 -13.40 -7.58 -3.41
N LEU A 124 -13.50 -6.40 -2.79
CA LEU A 124 -14.61 -6.05 -1.90
C LEU A 124 -15.95 -6.05 -2.66
N SER A 125 -15.97 -5.52 -3.89
CA SER A 125 -17.16 -5.54 -4.74
C SER A 125 -17.63 -6.98 -4.99
N LEU A 126 -16.70 -7.89 -5.30
CA LEU A 126 -17.00 -9.30 -5.55
C LEU A 126 -17.56 -10.01 -4.31
N TRP A 127 -17.07 -9.71 -3.11
CA TRP A 127 -17.62 -10.28 -1.87
C TRP A 127 -18.94 -9.65 -1.42
N LEU A 128 -19.24 -8.41 -1.84
CA LEU A 128 -20.54 -7.76 -1.58
C LEU A 128 -21.65 -8.27 -2.52
N ILE A 129 -21.33 -8.67 -3.75
CA ILE A 129 -22.32 -9.12 -4.76
C ILE A 129 -23.20 -10.31 -4.31
N PRO A 130 -22.70 -11.34 -3.59
CA PRO A 130 -23.53 -12.40 -3.03
C PRO A 130 -24.62 -11.94 -2.06
N THR A 131 -24.47 -10.76 -1.44
CA THR A 131 -25.47 -10.18 -0.53
C THR A 131 -26.63 -9.50 -1.28
N LEU A 132 -26.50 -9.32 -2.59
CA LEU A 132 -27.55 -8.72 -3.41
C LEU A 132 -28.67 -9.75 -3.69
N PRO A 133 -29.95 -9.38 -3.55
CA PRO A 133 -31.08 -10.30 -3.66
C PRO A 133 -31.23 -10.90 -5.08
N GLN A 134 -30.66 -10.27 -6.10
CA GLN A 134 -30.80 -10.67 -7.51
C GLN A 134 -29.68 -11.60 -8.02
N THR A 135 -28.75 -12.03 -7.16
CA THR A 135 -27.57 -12.81 -7.59
C THR A 135 -27.85 -14.32 -7.56
N GLY A 136 -27.85 -14.99 -8.72
CA GLY A 136 -27.99 -16.44 -8.83
C GLY A 136 -26.77 -17.24 -8.32
N ASN A 137 -26.97 -18.52 -7.98
CA ASN A 137 -25.97 -19.38 -7.32
C ASN A 137 -24.63 -19.50 -8.07
N GLY A 138 -24.66 -19.63 -9.40
CA GLY A 138 -23.43 -19.69 -10.21
C GLY A 138 -22.61 -18.40 -10.12
N ARG A 139 -23.28 -17.24 -10.15
CA ARG A 139 -22.63 -15.93 -10.07
C ARG A 139 -22.07 -15.64 -8.68
N ARG A 140 -22.73 -16.14 -7.61
CA ARG A 140 -22.20 -16.08 -6.23
C ARG A 140 -20.89 -16.85 -6.09
N ARG A 141 -20.83 -18.08 -6.63
CA ARG A 141 -19.59 -18.88 -6.62
C ARG A 141 -18.47 -18.17 -7.38
N LEU A 142 -18.75 -17.70 -8.59
CA LEU A 142 -17.76 -16.98 -9.39
C LEU A 142 -17.23 -15.74 -8.67
N ALA A 143 -18.10 -14.95 -8.05
CA ALA A 143 -17.70 -13.75 -7.31
C ALA A 143 -16.82 -14.10 -6.08
N ASN A 144 -17.19 -15.12 -5.31
CA ASN A 144 -16.39 -15.56 -4.16
C ASN A 144 -15.02 -16.08 -4.57
N TRP A 145 -14.95 -16.95 -5.59
CA TRP A 145 -13.69 -17.46 -6.11
C TRP A 145 -12.83 -16.37 -6.76
N GLY A 146 -13.45 -15.44 -7.49
CA GLY A 146 -12.77 -14.29 -8.05
C GLY A 146 -12.19 -13.38 -6.97
N GLY A 147 -12.96 -13.07 -5.91
CA GLY A 147 -12.49 -12.30 -4.77
C GLY A 147 -11.34 -12.98 -4.03
N LEU A 148 -11.41 -14.31 -3.83
CA LEU A 148 -10.33 -15.10 -3.26
C LEU A 148 -9.07 -15.06 -4.14
N GLY A 149 -9.21 -15.20 -5.46
CA GLY A 149 -8.09 -15.10 -6.40
C GLY A 149 -7.39 -13.75 -6.31
N ILE A 150 -8.14 -12.65 -6.27
CA ILE A 150 -7.57 -11.30 -6.10
C ILE A 150 -6.87 -11.17 -4.75
N PHE A 151 -7.45 -11.69 -3.68
CA PHE A 151 -6.84 -11.68 -2.35
C PHE A 151 -5.47 -12.37 -2.34
N VAL A 152 -5.38 -13.55 -2.97
CA VAL A 152 -4.10 -14.28 -3.09
C VAL A 152 -3.09 -13.50 -3.92
N VAL A 153 -3.50 -12.88 -5.02
CA VAL A 153 -2.62 -12.03 -5.85
C VAL A 153 -2.11 -10.82 -5.06
N LEU A 154 -2.96 -10.19 -4.24
CA LEU A 154 -2.55 -9.09 -3.37
C LEU A 154 -1.56 -9.52 -2.30
N LEU A 155 -1.76 -10.70 -1.68
CA LEU A 155 -0.79 -11.27 -0.74
C LEU A 155 0.54 -11.60 -1.42
N ALA A 156 0.50 -12.18 -2.62
CA ALA A 156 1.70 -12.45 -3.42
C ALA A 156 2.44 -11.16 -3.78
N THR A 157 1.69 -10.09 -4.12
CA THR A 157 2.24 -8.76 -4.40
C THR A 157 2.91 -8.21 -3.13
N LEU A 158 2.23 -8.27 -1.98
CA LEU A 158 2.81 -7.84 -0.71
C LEU A 158 4.08 -8.64 -0.34
N ALA A 159 4.06 -9.96 -0.50
CA ALA A 159 5.23 -10.81 -0.26
C ALA A 159 6.38 -10.47 -1.21
N ALA A 160 6.08 -10.19 -2.48
CA ALA A 160 7.08 -9.75 -3.45
C ALA A 160 7.78 -8.46 -3.02
N ALA A 161 7.10 -7.54 -2.32
CA ALA A 161 7.69 -6.29 -1.84
C ALA A 161 8.95 -6.47 -0.98
N PHE A 162 9.12 -7.64 -0.34
CA PHE A 162 10.28 -7.98 0.47
C PHE A 162 11.45 -8.58 -0.34
N TYR A 163 11.26 -8.80 -1.64
CA TYR A 163 12.30 -9.22 -2.57
C TYR A 163 12.85 -8.03 -3.34
N PRO A 164 14.16 -8.03 -3.62
CA PRO A 164 14.80 -6.92 -4.29
C PRO A 164 14.38 -6.86 -5.77
N HIS A 165 13.73 -5.77 -6.15
CA HIS A 165 13.31 -5.49 -7.52
C HIS A 165 14.28 -4.52 -8.19
N ASN A 166 14.67 -4.81 -9.45
CA ASN A 166 15.49 -3.92 -10.27
C ASN A 166 16.80 -3.47 -9.59
N VAL A 167 17.52 -4.39 -8.95
CA VAL A 167 18.81 -4.08 -8.31
C VAL A 167 19.80 -3.63 -9.38
N ILE A 168 20.18 -2.36 -9.35
CA ILE A 168 21.28 -1.83 -10.15
C ILE A 168 22.56 -2.35 -9.49
N ARG A 169 23.13 -3.42 -10.04
CA ARG A 169 24.41 -3.95 -9.59
C ARG A 169 25.51 -3.23 -10.34
N ASN A 170 26.48 -2.69 -9.61
CA ASN A 170 27.71 -2.21 -10.24
C ASN A 170 28.51 -3.43 -10.70
N GLU A 171 28.58 -3.63 -12.02
CA GLU A 171 29.30 -4.77 -12.63
C GLU A 171 30.79 -4.79 -12.24
N VAL A 172 31.38 -3.63 -11.96
CA VAL A 172 32.77 -3.48 -11.52
C VAL A 172 32.96 -4.05 -10.10
N ALA A 173 31.97 -3.88 -9.23
CA ALA A 173 32.00 -4.42 -7.87
C ALA A 173 31.79 -5.94 -7.85
N LEU A 174 31.03 -6.49 -8.80
CA LEU A 174 30.80 -7.95 -8.90
C LEU A 174 32.00 -8.73 -9.43
N LYS A 175 32.89 -8.09 -10.21
CA LYS A 175 34.10 -8.72 -10.76
C LYS A 175 35.28 -8.77 -9.80
N THR A 176 35.15 -8.18 -8.61
CA THR A 176 36.21 -8.17 -7.59
C THR A 176 35.65 -8.76 -6.28
N PRO A 177 35.61 -10.10 -6.14
CA PRO A 177 34.94 -10.77 -5.01
C PRO A 177 35.60 -10.49 -3.65
N ASP A 178 36.87 -10.07 -3.66
CA ASP A 178 37.71 -9.95 -2.46
C ASP A 178 38.26 -8.54 -2.22
N ALA A 179 37.62 -7.50 -2.76
CA ALA A 179 37.77 -6.19 -2.16
C ALA A 179 36.98 -6.20 -0.85
N LYS A 180 37.56 -6.80 0.20
CA LYS A 180 37.25 -6.47 1.59
C LYS A 180 37.15 -4.96 1.58
N ALA A 181 35.95 -4.40 1.78
CA ALA A 181 35.77 -2.95 1.77
C ALA A 181 36.81 -2.42 2.74
N ALA A 182 37.91 -1.86 2.21
CA ALA A 182 38.95 -1.31 3.04
C ALA A 182 38.22 -0.30 3.93
N PRO A 183 38.44 -0.30 5.26
CA PRO A 183 37.92 0.80 6.07
C PRO A 183 38.32 2.07 5.33
N ALA A 184 37.31 2.88 4.95
CA ALA A 184 37.46 3.96 3.96
C ALA A 184 38.83 4.60 4.14
N ALA A 185 39.72 4.35 3.19
CA ALA A 185 41.10 4.77 3.30
C ALA A 185 41.13 6.29 3.09
N GLY A 186 41.00 7.00 4.20
CA GLY A 186 40.86 8.45 4.27
C GLY A 186 39.83 8.81 5.33
N GLU A 187 40.29 9.27 6.50
CA GLU A 187 39.40 9.82 7.55
C GLU A 187 38.49 10.94 7.03
N ASP A 188 38.85 11.55 5.89
CA ASP A 188 38.28 12.78 5.35
C ASP A 188 37.21 12.62 4.24
N ASN A 189 36.95 11.39 3.74
CA ASN A 189 36.01 11.19 2.63
C ASN A 189 34.58 10.78 3.07
N TRP A 190 33.60 11.20 2.27
CA TRP A 190 32.18 10.79 2.34
C TRP A 190 31.80 10.08 1.04
N GLU A 191 32.25 8.84 0.88
CA GLU A 191 32.14 8.08 -0.38
C GLU A 191 30.81 7.34 -0.54
N PHE A 192 30.12 7.10 0.58
CA PHE A 192 28.83 6.39 0.61
C PHE A 192 27.73 7.30 1.17
N PHE A 193 26.46 7.00 0.88
CA PHE A 193 25.31 7.71 1.47
C PHE A 193 25.39 7.79 3.00
N GLY A 194 25.87 6.73 3.65
CA GLY A 194 26.09 6.70 5.10
C GLY A 194 27.53 6.98 5.53
N ARG A 195 28.30 7.75 4.74
CA ARG A 195 29.76 7.97 4.82
C ARG A 195 30.61 6.75 4.49
N SER A 196 30.38 5.64 5.19
CA SER A 196 31.11 4.37 5.04
C SER A 196 30.18 3.26 4.51
N ALA A 197 30.77 2.15 4.09
CA ALA A 197 30.02 0.94 3.72
C ALA A 197 29.17 0.39 4.88
N SER A 198 29.56 0.63 6.14
CA SER A 198 28.77 0.26 7.33
C SER A 198 27.60 1.21 7.63
N GLY A 199 27.54 2.37 6.95
CA GLY A 199 26.36 3.24 6.96
C GLY A 199 26.09 3.99 8.27
N THR A 200 27.09 4.18 9.13
CA THR A 200 26.92 4.76 10.47
C THR A 200 26.59 6.26 10.46
N ARG A 201 26.84 6.97 9.35
CA ARG A 201 26.73 8.43 9.23
C ARG A 201 27.54 9.20 10.29
N PHE A 202 28.51 8.55 10.92
CA PHE A 202 29.36 9.16 11.94
C PHE A 202 30.52 9.90 11.26
N ALA A 203 30.70 11.19 11.54
CA ALA A 203 31.86 11.96 11.13
C ALA A 203 32.85 12.06 12.31
N PRO A 204 34.15 11.72 12.17
CA PRO A 204 35.11 11.69 13.25
C PRO A 204 35.84 13.04 13.41
N TYR A 205 35.43 14.07 12.66
CA TYR A 205 36.04 15.39 12.69
C TYR A 205 35.69 16.10 13.99
N THR A 206 36.71 16.62 14.67
CA THR A 206 36.58 17.28 15.97
C THR A 206 36.77 18.79 15.90
N GLN A 207 36.96 19.35 14.71
CA GLN A 207 37.15 20.80 14.53
C GLN A 207 35.92 21.62 14.95
N ILE A 208 34.72 21.08 14.73
CA ILE A 208 33.45 21.67 15.18
C ILE A 208 33.01 20.93 16.44
N THR A 209 32.81 21.68 17.52
CA THR A 209 32.45 21.17 18.85
C THR A 209 31.21 21.92 19.38
N PRO A 210 30.52 21.40 20.41
CA PRO A 210 29.37 22.10 21.02
C PRO A 210 29.69 23.53 21.49
N GLU A 211 30.95 23.81 21.83
CA GLU A 211 31.39 25.11 22.33
C GLU A 211 31.55 26.16 21.21
N ASN A 212 31.93 25.72 20.00
CA ASN A 212 32.26 26.61 18.88
C ASN A 212 31.24 26.60 17.73
N VAL A 213 30.29 25.65 17.71
CA VAL A 213 29.24 25.52 16.67
C VAL A 213 28.44 26.80 16.45
N LYS A 214 28.31 27.62 17.49
CA LYS A 214 27.63 28.93 17.47
C LYS A 214 28.31 29.98 16.57
N ASN A 215 29.56 29.76 16.20
CA ASN A 215 30.37 30.68 15.39
C ASN A 215 30.44 30.25 13.91
N LEU A 216 29.63 29.29 13.48
CA LEU A 216 29.64 28.82 12.10
C LEU A 216 28.93 29.81 11.17
N ASP A 217 29.63 30.20 10.11
CA ASP A 217 29.08 30.97 9.01
C ASP A 217 28.98 30.14 7.74
N VAL A 218 28.08 30.53 6.84
CA VAL A 218 27.93 29.89 5.52
C VAL A 218 29.16 30.17 4.68
N ALA A 219 29.96 29.13 4.40
CA ALA A 219 31.17 29.25 3.60
C ALA A 219 30.90 29.52 2.11
N TRP A 220 29.88 28.88 1.55
CA TRP A 220 29.43 29.06 0.16
C TRP A 220 28.03 28.46 -0.04
N VAL A 221 27.38 28.85 -1.14
CA VAL A 221 26.08 28.30 -1.56
C VAL A 221 26.15 27.88 -3.02
N TYR A 222 25.68 26.67 -3.33
CA TYR A 222 25.55 26.19 -4.70
C TYR A 222 24.06 26.05 -5.08
N HIS A 223 23.66 26.72 -6.15
CA HIS A 223 22.32 26.58 -6.70
C HIS A 223 22.31 25.49 -7.78
N THR A 224 21.61 24.40 -7.51
CA THR A 224 21.48 23.26 -8.44
C THR A 224 20.70 23.59 -9.72
N GLY A 225 20.10 24.77 -9.81
CA GLY A 225 19.18 25.17 -10.89
C GLY A 225 17.81 24.50 -10.80
N ARG A 226 17.51 23.82 -9.69
CA ARG A 226 16.20 23.19 -9.46
C ARG A 226 15.11 24.25 -9.28
N ARG A 227 13.93 23.97 -9.82
CA ARG A 227 12.72 24.77 -9.58
C ARG A 227 12.28 24.67 -8.11
N THR A 228 12.10 25.82 -7.46
CA THR A 228 11.69 25.94 -6.05
C THR A 228 10.28 26.51 -5.86
N THR A 229 9.58 26.83 -6.96
CA THR A 229 8.20 27.38 -6.94
C THR A 229 7.33 26.72 -8.03
N GLY A 230 6.00 26.71 -7.83
CA GLY A 230 5.01 26.12 -8.76
C GLY A 230 4.45 24.76 -8.34
N SER A 231 3.69 24.11 -9.23
CA SER A 231 3.23 22.73 -9.04
C SER A 231 4.38 21.73 -9.28
N ALA A 232 4.36 20.60 -8.57
CA ALA A 232 5.39 19.55 -8.65
C ALA A 232 6.82 19.94 -8.20
N ILE A 233 6.95 20.88 -7.25
CA ILE A 233 8.21 21.09 -6.51
C ILE A 233 8.46 19.85 -5.66
N GLY A 234 9.29 18.91 -6.13
CA GLY A 234 9.71 17.79 -5.28
C GLY A 234 10.66 18.25 -4.16
N VAL A 235 11.05 17.33 -3.28
CA VAL A 235 12.04 17.58 -2.21
C VAL A 235 13.45 17.24 -2.69
N ASP A 236 14.47 17.96 -2.20
CA ASP A 236 15.88 17.58 -2.34
C ASP A 236 16.24 16.62 -1.19
N GLU A 237 16.31 15.32 -1.50
CA GLU A 237 16.67 14.25 -0.56
C GLU A 237 18.13 13.77 -0.76
N ASN A 238 18.91 14.55 -1.50
CA ASN A 238 20.27 14.20 -1.84
C ASN A 238 21.19 14.34 -0.62
N THR A 239 21.97 13.29 -0.33
CA THR A 239 23.16 13.41 0.51
C THR A 239 24.37 13.56 -0.40
N PRO A 240 25.13 14.66 -0.29
CA PRO A 240 26.28 14.87 -1.15
C PRO A 240 27.37 13.85 -0.90
N LEU A 241 28.13 13.53 -1.95
CA LEU A 241 29.32 12.70 -1.86
C LEU A 241 30.56 13.60 -1.95
N GLN A 242 31.52 13.36 -1.08
CA GLN A 242 32.81 14.03 -1.07
C GLN A 242 33.91 12.98 -1.19
N VAL A 243 34.69 13.06 -2.26
CA VAL A 243 35.84 12.18 -2.47
C VAL A 243 37.05 13.07 -2.74
N ALA A 244 38.04 13.03 -1.84
CA ALA A 244 39.12 14.00 -1.80
C ALA A 244 38.58 15.44 -1.78
N THR A 245 38.94 16.27 -2.77
CA THR A 245 38.48 17.66 -2.90
C THR A 245 37.24 17.83 -3.78
N TYR A 246 36.74 16.75 -4.38
CA TYR A 246 35.59 16.83 -5.28
C TYR A 246 34.27 16.66 -4.51
N PHE A 247 33.39 17.64 -4.67
CA PHE A 247 32.01 17.58 -4.21
C PHE A 247 31.12 17.18 -5.39
N ILE A 248 30.41 16.06 -5.26
CA ILE A 248 29.55 15.54 -6.32
C ILE A 248 28.09 15.72 -5.86
N PRO A 249 27.38 16.74 -6.38
CA PRO A 249 25.94 16.83 -6.17
C PRO A 249 25.26 15.70 -6.95
N ALA A 250 24.40 14.93 -6.30
CA ALA A 250 23.68 13.85 -6.94
C ALA A 250 22.70 14.39 -7.99
N ARG A 251 23.14 14.45 -9.26
CA ARG A 251 22.31 14.81 -10.40
C ARG A 251 21.72 13.54 -11.00
N ARG A 252 20.42 13.29 -10.81
CA ARG A 252 19.71 12.33 -11.68
C ARG A 252 19.74 12.89 -13.09
N ARG A 253 20.42 12.22 -14.02
CA ARG A 253 20.18 12.46 -15.46
C ARG A 253 18.74 12.01 -15.72
N THR A 254 17.88 12.96 -16.02
CA THR A 254 16.61 12.71 -16.70
C THR A 254 16.88 12.28 -18.13
#